data_AF-A0A564T5K7-F1
#
_entry.id   AF-A0A564T5K7-F1
#
_cell.length_a   1.000
_cell.length_b   1.000
_cell.length_c   1.000
_cell.angle_alpha   90.00
_cell.angle_beta   90.00
_cell.angle_gamma   90.00
#
_symmetry.space_group_name_H-M   'P 1'
#
loop_
_entity.id
_entity.type
_entity.pdbx_description
1 polymer ?
#
loop_
_entity_poly.entity_id
_entity_poly.type
_entity_poly.pdbx_seq_one_letter_code
_entity_poly.pdbx_strand_id
1 'polypeptide(L)'
;MLELPADIIEMADKIITYAHAKINKKLQDSAFLVMADHMYGVVLRTKDQFFMKNFLMWDIKRFFPDEFEVGKYANQLLSDYLGQDLPLDEAGFMALTIVNAELDSGNVAAQDLTQLMEEIMTIVKYSLEISLDDDDIYVQRFITHLKFFCERVLTDVGYQELDDNDMFDLLKIKYPSAYETTVKITQYLKQTRNYQTSDDEQMYLTIHLSRMKRKVNEN
;
A
#
# COMPACT_ATOMS: atom_id res chain seq x y z
N MET A 1 -21.24 11.11 -19.41
CA MET A 1 -20.96 9.81 -18.76
C MET A 1 -20.96 8.79 -19.87
N LEU A 2 -19.89 8.03 -20.06
CA LEU A 2 -19.87 6.95 -21.06
C LEU A 2 -21.01 5.98 -20.73
N GLU A 3 -21.78 5.55 -21.73
CA GLU A 3 -22.72 4.44 -21.54
C GLU A 3 -21.89 3.16 -21.36
N LEU A 4 -21.77 2.71 -20.10
CA LEU A 4 -21.07 1.49 -19.76
C LEU A 4 -21.91 0.27 -20.20
N PRO A 5 -21.33 -0.71 -20.92
CA PRO A 5 -22.05 -1.93 -21.28
C PRO A 5 -22.51 -2.69 -20.03
N ALA A 6 -23.69 -3.31 -20.09
CA ALA A 6 -24.27 -4.07 -18.98
C ALA A 6 -23.34 -5.17 -18.46
N ASP A 7 -22.64 -5.87 -19.36
CA ASP A 7 -21.70 -6.93 -18.99
C ASP A 7 -20.50 -6.39 -18.19
N ILE A 8 -20.02 -5.18 -18.51
CA ILE A 8 -18.94 -4.52 -17.76
C ILE A 8 -19.40 -4.12 -16.37
N ILE A 9 -20.62 -3.59 -16.26
CA ILE A 9 -21.27 -3.25 -15.00
C ILE A 9 -21.40 -4.51 -14.12
N GLU A 10 -21.90 -5.62 -14.67
CA GLU A 10 -22.05 -6.88 -13.92
C GLU A 10 -20.70 -7.43 -13.46
N MET A 11 -19.65 -7.37 -14.30
CA MET A 11 -18.32 -7.81 -13.89
C MET A 11 -17.73 -6.94 -12.79
N ALA A 12 -17.88 -5.62 -12.87
CA ALA A 12 -17.42 -4.72 -11.82
C ALA A 12 -18.09 -5.04 -10.47
N ASP A 13 -19.38 -5.37 -10.46
CA ASP A 13 -20.10 -5.76 -9.23
C ASP A 13 -19.54 -7.06 -8.63
N LYS A 14 -19.27 -8.07 -9.47
CA LYS A 14 -18.62 -9.32 -9.06
C LYS A 14 -17.23 -9.06 -8.46
N ILE A 15 -16.45 -8.18 -9.08
CA ILE A 15 -15.11 -7.82 -8.61
C ILE A 15 -15.17 -7.13 -7.25
N ILE A 16 -16.04 -6.13 -7.07
CA ILE A 16 -16.18 -5.43 -5.79
C ILE A 16 -16.73 -6.36 -4.71
N THR A 17 -17.65 -7.27 -5.05
CA THR A 17 -18.12 -8.31 -4.12
C THR A 17 -16.98 -9.23 -3.69
N TYR A 18 -16.14 -9.67 -4.62
CA TYR A 18 -14.95 -10.46 -4.32
C TYR A 18 -13.94 -9.68 -3.45
N ALA A 19 -13.76 -8.39 -3.74
CA ALA A 19 -12.89 -7.50 -2.97
C ALA A 19 -13.35 -7.38 -1.51
N HIS A 20 -14.65 -7.18 -1.26
CA HIS A 20 -15.22 -7.14 0.09
C HIS A 20 -15.01 -8.44 0.88
N ALA A 21 -14.95 -9.60 0.21
CA ALA A 21 -14.69 -10.87 0.86
C ALA A 21 -13.20 -11.09 1.22
N LYS A 22 -12.29 -10.36 0.57
CA LYS A 22 -10.84 -10.48 0.74
C LYS A 22 -10.23 -9.39 1.62
N ILE A 23 -10.75 -8.18 1.53
CA ILE A 23 -10.16 -6.98 2.09
C ILE A 23 -10.90 -6.61 3.38
N ASN A 24 -10.13 -6.36 4.44
CA ASN A 24 -10.68 -6.05 5.78
C ASN A 24 -10.95 -4.54 6.00
N LYS A 25 -11.03 -3.76 4.92
CA LYS A 25 -11.25 -2.31 4.90
C LYS A 25 -12.49 -2.01 4.06
N LYS A 26 -13.23 -0.96 4.45
CA LYS A 26 -14.39 -0.51 3.70
C LYS A 26 -13.93 0.10 2.37
N LEU A 27 -14.53 -0.32 1.28
CA LEU A 27 -14.38 0.32 -0.03
C LEU A 27 -15.40 1.45 -0.17
N GLN A 28 -15.02 2.55 -0.81
CA GLN A 28 -15.95 3.61 -1.17
C GLN A 28 -16.99 3.10 -2.19
N ASP A 29 -18.22 3.61 -2.12
CA ASP A 29 -19.30 3.23 -3.06
C ASP A 29 -18.95 3.55 -4.52
N SER A 30 -18.04 4.50 -4.74
CA SER A 30 -17.49 4.86 -6.05
C SER A 30 -16.57 3.79 -6.66
N ALA A 31 -16.07 2.84 -5.86
CA ALA A 31 -15.14 1.79 -6.29
C ALA A 31 -15.68 1.00 -7.49
N PHE A 32 -16.98 0.69 -7.42
CA PHE A 32 -17.72 0.03 -8.49
C PHE A 32 -17.62 0.80 -9.82
N LEU A 33 -17.89 2.10 -9.78
CA LEU A 33 -17.90 2.93 -10.98
C LEU A 33 -16.49 3.09 -11.56
N VAL A 34 -15.49 3.28 -10.72
CA VAL A 34 -14.09 3.43 -11.15
C VAL A 34 -13.56 2.12 -11.74
N MET A 35 -13.89 0.97 -11.14
CA MET A 35 -13.53 -0.34 -11.68
C MET A 35 -14.17 -0.57 -13.06
N ALA A 36 -15.46 -0.26 -13.20
CA ALA A 36 -16.16 -0.40 -14.47
C ALA A 36 -15.57 0.51 -15.56
N ASP A 37 -15.24 1.77 -15.22
CA ASP A 37 -14.60 2.71 -16.14
C ASP A 37 -13.20 2.21 -16.58
N HIS A 38 -12.38 1.75 -15.62
CA HIS A 38 -11.08 1.18 -15.91
C HIS A 38 -11.17 -0.04 -16.85
N MET A 39 -12.06 -0.99 -16.54
CA MET A 39 -12.29 -2.17 -17.38
C MET A 39 -12.75 -1.79 -18.78
N TYR A 40 -13.67 -0.83 -18.90
CA TYR A 40 -14.12 -0.36 -20.19
C TYR A 40 -12.98 0.31 -20.98
N GLY A 41 -12.12 1.08 -20.31
CA GLY A 41 -10.90 1.61 -20.89
C GLY A 41 -9.96 0.53 -21.42
N VAL A 42 -9.79 -0.59 -20.68
CA VAL A 42 -9.05 -1.78 -21.15
C VAL A 42 -9.69 -2.37 -22.41
N VAL A 43 -11.01 -2.55 -22.43
CA VAL A 43 -11.73 -3.06 -23.61
C VAL A 43 -11.50 -2.18 -24.84
N LEU A 44 -11.58 -0.86 -24.66
CA LEU A 44 -11.39 0.09 -25.75
C LEU A 44 -9.98 0.01 -26.34
N ARG A 45 -8.94 0.05 -25.51
CA ARG A 45 -7.54 0.01 -25.97
C ARG A 45 -7.07 -1.35 -26.47
N THR A 46 -7.72 -2.43 -26.02
CA THR A 46 -7.44 -3.78 -26.51
C THR A 46 -7.81 -3.94 -27.99
N LYS A 47 -8.80 -3.19 -28.49
CA LYS A 47 -9.13 -3.15 -29.92
C LYS A 47 -7.96 -2.70 -30.77
N ASP A 48 -7.13 -1.81 -30.23
CA ASP A 48 -5.93 -1.29 -30.88
C ASP A 48 -4.65 -2.06 -30.47
N GLN A 49 -4.80 -3.20 -29.77
CA GLN A 49 -3.69 -4.01 -29.23
C GLN A 49 -2.70 -3.19 -28.39
N PHE A 50 -3.21 -2.15 -27.72
CA PHE A 50 -2.40 -1.26 -26.90
C PHE A 50 -2.45 -1.68 -25.42
N PHE A 51 -1.28 -2.05 -24.89
CA PHE A 51 -1.12 -2.47 -23.51
C PHE A 51 -0.12 -1.59 -22.78
N MET A 52 -0.51 -1.14 -21.59
CA MET A 52 0.33 -0.28 -20.75
C MET A 52 1.21 -1.13 -19.85
N LYS A 53 2.42 -0.62 -19.57
CA LYS A 53 3.30 -1.21 -18.55
C LYS A 53 3.02 -0.58 -17.21
N ASN A 54 2.92 -1.42 -16.18
CA ASN A 54 2.82 -0.98 -14.80
C ASN A 54 4.19 -1.08 -14.14
N PHE A 55 4.81 0.07 -13.87
CA PHE A 55 6.15 0.13 -13.28
C PHE A 55 6.18 -0.12 -11.77
N LEU A 56 5.01 -0.18 -11.13
CA LEU A 56 4.86 -0.44 -9.68
C LEU A 56 4.52 -1.91 -9.40
N MET A 57 4.61 -2.81 -10.39
CA MET A 57 4.19 -4.20 -10.22
C MET A 57 4.87 -4.94 -9.07
N TRP A 58 6.13 -4.61 -8.78
CA TRP A 58 6.85 -5.21 -7.67
C TRP A 58 6.31 -4.70 -6.34
N ASP A 59 6.15 -3.37 -6.21
CA ASP A 59 5.63 -2.73 -5.01
C ASP A 59 4.18 -3.12 -4.72
N ILE A 60 3.33 -3.22 -5.74
CA ILE A 60 1.92 -3.62 -5.59
C ILE A 60 1.82 -5.03 -5.01
N LYS A 61 2.59 -5.99 -5.55
CA LYS A 61 2.59 -7.38 -5.05
C LYS A 61 3.05 -7.45 -3.59
N ARG A 62 3.98 -6.59 -3.23
CA ARG A 62 4.63 -6.56 -1.92
C ARG A 62 3.75 -5.88 -0.87
N PHE A 63 3.19 -4.71 -1.18
CA PHE A 63 2.48 -3.88 -0.22
C PHE A 63 0.98 -4.12 -0.20
N PHE A 64 0.41 -4.58 -1.32
CA PHE A 64 -1.02 -4.77 -1.50
C PHE A 64 -1.33 -6.17 -2.05
N PRO A 65 -0.88 -7.26 -1.37
CA PRO A 65 -1.04 -8.61 -1.89
C PRO A 65 -2.51 -9.01 -2.05
N ASP A 66 -3.39 -8.62 -1.12
CA ASP A 66 -4.82 -8.94 -1.18
C ASP A 66 -5.51 -8.19 -2.33
N GLU A 67 -5.21 -6.90 -2.50
CA GLU A 67 -5.68 -6.07 -3.59
C GLU A 67 -5.14 -6.56 -4.94
N PHE A 68 -3.91 -7.09 -4.97
CA PHE A 68 -3.34 -7.72 -6.15
C PHE A 68 -4.05 -9.04 -6.51
N GLU A 69 -4.47 -9.85 -5.53
CA GLU A 69 -5.32 -11.01 -5.78
C GLU A 69 -6.67 -10.61 -6.38
N VAL A 70 -7.28 -9.52 -5.90
CA VAL A 70 -8.50 -8.95 -6.50
C VAL A 70 -8.24 -8.47 -7.92
N GLY A 71 -7.13 -7.78 -8.16
CA GLY A 71 -6.72 -7.33 -9.49
C GLY A 71 -6.52 -8.50 -10.48
N LYS A 72 -5.93 -9.61 -10.04
CA LYS A 72 -5.79 -10.82 -10.86
C LYS A 72 -7.14 -11.45 -11.18
N TYR A 73 -8.05 -11.51 -10.19
CA TYR A 73 -9.41 -12.00 -10.41
C TYR A 73 -10.16 -11.16 -11.45
N ALA A 74 -10.08 -9.83 -11.33
CA ALA A 74 -10.65 -8.90 -12.28
C ALA A 74 -10.04 -9.04 -13.69
N ASN A 75 -8.71 -9.20 -13.77
CA ASN A 75 -8.00 -9.41 -15.03
C ASN A 75 -8.44 -10.71 -15.72
N GLN A 76 -8.64 -11.79 -14.94
CA GLN A 76 -9.12 -13.07 -15.49
C GLN A 76 -10.53 -12.93 -16.06
N LEU A 77 -11.47 -12.34 -15.31
CA LEU A 77 -12.84 -12.13 -15.79
C LEU A 77 -12.88 -11.33 -17.09
N LEU A 78 -12.06 -10.28 -17.18
CA LEU A 78 -12.01 -9.45 -18.38
C LEU A 78 -11.33 -10.17 -19.56
N SER A 79 -10.31 -11.00 -19.29
CA SER A 79 -9.67 -11.83 -20.30
C SER A 79 -10.66 -12.84 -20.89
N ASP A 80 -11.46 -13.49 -20.04
CA ASP A 80 -12.50 -14.43 -20.47
C ASP A 80 -13.57 -13.73 -21.32
N TYR A 81 -13.99 -12.52 -20.91
CA TYR A 81 -14.94 -11.70 -21.66
C TYR A 81 -14.42 -11.27 -23.04
N LEU A 82 -13.14 -10.93 -23.13
CA LEU A 82 -12.49 -10.53 -24.37
C LEU A 82 -12.10 -11.72 -25.26
N GLY A 83 -12.08 -12.93 -24.72
CA GLY A 83 -11.59 -14.11 -25.42
C GLY A 83 -10.08 -14.09 -25.69
N GLN A 84 -9.32 -13.32 -24.92
CA GLN A 84 -7.85 -13.22 -25.02
C GLN A 84 -7.21 -12.87 -23.67
N ASP A 85 -6.01 -13.40 -23.43
CA ASP A 85 -5.27 -13.12 -22.21
C ASP A 85 -4.79 -11.67 -22.15
N LEU A 86 -5.14 -10.98 -21.06
CA LEU A 86 -4.62 -9.65 -20.78
C LEU A 86 -3.27 -9.72 -20.04
N PRO A 87 -2.35 -8.78 -20.31
CA PRO A 87 -1.10 -8.68 -19.57
C PRO A 87 -1.33 -8.53 -18.07
N LEU A 88 -0.46 -9.15 -17.27
CA LEU A 88 -0.50 -9.06 -15.81
C LEU A 88 -0.39 -7.60 -15.29
N ASP A 89 0.15 -6.69 -16.10
CA ASP A 89 0.17 -5.25 -15.83
C ASP A 89 -1.23 -4.69 -15.51
N GLU A 90 -2.29 -5.22 -16.16
CA GLU A 90 -3.68 -4.82 -15.91
C GLU A 90 -4.18 -5.22 -14.53
N ALA A 91 -3.78 -6.40 -14.04
CA ALA A 91 -4.06 -6.79 -12.66
C ALA A 91 -3.45 -5.79 -11.66
N GLY A 92 -2.27 -5.23 -11.97
CA GLY A 92 -1.66 -4.17 -11.17
C GLY A 92 -2.47 -2.87 -11.16
N PHE A 93 -2.98 -2.44 -12.31
CA PHE A 93 -3.81 -1.23 -12.38
C PHE A 93 -5.17 -1.40 -11.69
N MET A 94 -5.78 -2.58 -11.80
CA MET A 94 -7.00 -2.93 -11.08
C MET A 94 -6.76 -2.99 -9.56
N ALA A 95 -5.63 -3.53 -9.12
CA ALA A 95 -5.23 -3.50 -7.71
C ALA A 95 -5.10 -2.06 -7.19
N LEU A 96 -4.41 -1.17 -7.92
CA LEU A 96 -4.32 0.25 -7.54
C LEU A 96 -5.68 0.95 -7.51
N THR A 97 -6.61 0.56 -8.39
CA THR A 97 -8.00 1.06 -8.34
C THR A 97 -8.67 0.70 -7.02
N ILE A 98 -8.45 -0.53 -6.53
CA ILE A 98 -8.97 -0.98 -5.24
C ILE A 98 -8.29 -0.24 -4.07
N VAL A 99 -6.96 -0.11 -4.10
CA VAL A 99 -6.23 0.66 -3.07
C VAL A 99 -6.75 2.10 -3.01
N ASN A 100 -6.96 2.76 -4.16
CA ASN A 100 -7.56 4.10 -4.20
C ASN A 100 -8.96 4.14 -3.58
N ALA A 101 -9.77 3.11 -3.79
CA ALA A 101 -11.10 3.00 -3.20
C ALA A 101 -11.08 2.74 -1.68
N GLU A 102 -9.98 2.23 -1.13
CA GLU A 102 -9.76 2.12 0.31
C GLU A 102 -9.31 3.43 0.95
N LEU A 103 -8.72 4.34 0.18
CA LEU A 103 -8.25 5.63 0.69
C LEU A 103 -9.46 6.56 0.88
N ASP A 104 -9.78 6.83 2.14
CA ASP A 104 -10.99 7.57 2.58
C ASP A 104 -11.01 9.05 2.11
N SER A 105 -9.94 9.50 1.44
CA SER A 105 -9.75 10.87 0.99
C SER A 105 -9.27 10.88 -0.46
N GLY A 106 -10.04 11.48 -1.37
CA GLY A 106 -9.65 11.68 -2.78
C GLY A 106 -8.42 12.56 -3.03
N ASN A 107 -7.62 12.84 -1.99
CA ASN A 107 -6.39 13.64 -2.04
C ASN A 107 -5.10 12.79 -2.05
N VAL A 108 -5.19 11.49 -1.74
CA VAL A 108 -4.02 10.59 -1.72
C VAL A 108 -4.19 9.53 -2.78
N ALA A 109 -3.22 9.42 -3.69
CA ALA A 109 -3.20 8.33 -4.66
C ALA A 109 -2.46 7.13 -4.09
N ALA A 110 -2.89 5.92 -4.47
CA ALA A 110 -2.21 4.66 -4.18
C ALA A 110 -0.73 4.70 -4.61
N GLN A 111 -0.40 5.44 -5.67
CA GLN A 111 0.97 5.66 -6.11
C GLN A 111 1.81 6.43 -5.07
N ASP A 112 1.27 7.51 -4.49
CA ASP A 112 1.97 8.29 -3.46
C ASP A 112 2.20 7.45 -2.20
N LEU A 113 1.20 6.65 -1.83
CA LEU A 113 1.29 5.71 -0.72
C LEU A 113 2.40 4.68 -0.97
N THR A 114 2.39 4.04 -2.15
CA THR A 114 3.40 3.05 -2.58
C THR A 114 4.80 3.65 -2.50
N GLN A 115 4.97 4.86 -3.05
CA GLN A 115 6.25 5.55 -3.07
C GLN A 115 6.75 5.84 -1.65
N LEU A 116 5.89 6.38 -0.78
CA LEU A 116 6.29 6.70 0.60
C LEU A 116 6.67 5.44 1.39
N MET A 117 5.92 4.35 1.20
CA MET A 117 6.25 3.06 1.81
C MET A 117 7.65 2.58 1.37
N GLU A 118 7.96 2.64 0.08
CA GLU A 118 9.28 2.21 -0.42
C GLU A 118 10.42 3.13 0.02
N GLU A 119 10.18 4.45 0.09
CA GLU A 119 11.13 5.43 0.65
C GLU A 119 11.49 5.07 2.10
N ILE A 120 10.49 4.76 2.94
CA ILE A 120 10.72 4.36 4.33
C ILE A 120 11.41 2.99 4.39
N MET A 121 10.96 1.99 3.63
CA MET A 121 11.56 0.66 3.60
C MET A 121 13.04 0.72 3.18
N THR A 122 13.38 1.62 2.27
CA THR A 122 14.77 1.89 1.86
C THR A 122 15.59 2.42 3.04
N ILE A 123 15.09 3.41 3.78
CA ILE A 123 15.76 3.94 4.99
C ILE A 123 15.97 2.80 6.01
N VAL A 124 14.96 1.96 6.22
CA VAL A 124 15.04 0.82 7.14
C VAL A 124 16.12 -0.16 6.72
N LYS A 125 16.11 -0.60 5.46
CA LYS A 125 17.07 -1.57 4.90
C LYS A 125 18.50 -1.10 5.12
N TYR A 126 18.81 0.13 4.73
CA TYR A 126 20.17 0.66 4.80
C TYR A 126 20.58 1.07 6.21
N SER A 127 19.68 1.64 7.03
CA SER A 127 20.05 2.07 8.37
C SER A 127 20.15 0.92 9.37
N LEU A 128 19.41 -0.18 9.20
CA LEU A 128 19.52 -1.35 10.06
C LEU A 128 20.53 -2.38 9.53
N GLU A 129 20.99 -2.21 8.29
CA GLU A 129 21.88 -3.15 7.59
C GLU A 129 21.30 -4.56 7.49
N ILE A 130 19.98 -4.64 7.21
CA ILE A 130 19.26 -5.91 7.09
C ILE A 130 18.72 -6.12 5.67
N SER A 131 18.58 -7.38 5.27
CA SER A 131 17.71 -7.74 4.15
C SER A 131 16.26 -7.71 4.60
N LEU A 132 15.37 -7.18 3.76
CA LEU A 132 13.93 -7.23 3.98
C LEU A 132 13.38 -8.36 3.11
N ASP A 133 13.08 -9.48 3.76
CA ASP A 133 12.45 -10.65 3.16
C ASP A 133 10.92 -10.50 3.27
N ASP A 134 10.22 -10.52 2.15
CA ASP A 134 8.77 -10.29 2.10
C ASP A 134 7.95 -11.49 2.64
N ASP A 135 8.58 -12.66 2.79
CA ASP A 135 7.99 -13.85 3.45
C ASP A 135 8.19 -13.83 4.97
N ASP A 136 8.94 -12.85 5.51
CA ASP A 136 9.17 -12.70 6.94
C ASP A 136 7.95 -12.09 7.65
N ILE A 137 7.42 -12.80 8.65
CA ILE A 137 6.26 -12.35 9.44
C ILE A 137 6.45 -10.98 10.12
N TYR A 138 7.66 -10.62 10.53
CA TYR A 138 7.95 -9.32 11.13
C TYR A 138 7.99 -8.22 10.07
N VAL A 139 8.50 -8.51 8.87
CA VAL A 139 8.47 -7.59 7.72
C VAL A 139 7.03 -7.39 7.25
N GLN A 140 6.26 -8.47 7.07
CA GLN A 140 4.84 -8.39 6.70
C GLN A 140 4.03 -7.57 7.70
N ARG A 141 4.20 -7.83 9.01
CA ARG A 141 3.56 -7.01 10.06
C ARG A 141 3.99 -5.55 9.97
N PHE A 142 5.28 -5.29 9.75
CA PHE A 142 5.75 -3.92 9.59
C PHE A 142 5.10 -3.24 8.38
N ILE A 143 5.05 -3.90 7.21
CA ILE A 143 4.41 -3.41 5.98
C ILE A 143 2.93 -3.08 6.22
N THR A 144 2.16 -3.97 6.85
CA THR A 144 0.73 -3.74 7.14
C THR A 144 0.52 -2.45 7.94
N HIS A 145 1.30 -2.25 8.99
CA HIS A 145 1.17 -1.04 9.80
C HIS A 145 1.82 0.19 9.15
N LEU A 146 2.88 0.00 8.36
CA LEU A 146 3.53 1.04 7.58
C LEU A 146 2.53 1.63 6.59
N LYS A 147 1.69 0.81 5.95
CA LYS A 147 0.58 1.27 5.11
C LYS A 147 -0.28 2.29 5.86
N PHE A 148 -0.79 1.95 7.04
CA PHE A 148 -1.61 2.88 7.84
C PHE A 148 -0.86 4.12 8.32
N PHE A 149 0.42 4.01 8.64
CA PHE A 149 1.25 5.15 9.02
C PHE A 149 1.45 6.10 7.82
N CYS A 150 1.81 5.57 6.66
CA CYS A 150 1.97 6.34 5.43
C CYS A 150 0.66 6.97 4.97
N GLU A 151 -0.47 6.26 5.07
CA GLU A 151 -1.80 6.83 4.84
C GLU A 151 -2.00 8.09 5.70
N ARG A 152 -1.76 8.00 7.03
CA ARG A 152 -1.87 9.18 7.92
C ARG A 152 -0.91 10.31 7.55
N VAL A 153 0.33 9.99 7.22
CA VAL A 153 1.33 11.00 6.80
C VAL A 153 0.86 11.77 5.56
N LEU A 154 0.14 11.11 4.65
CA LEU A 154 -0.34 11.70 3.40
C LEU A 154 -1.69 12.41 3.55
N THR A 155 -2.52 12.01 4.51
CA THR A 155 -3.86 12.57 4.71
C THR A 155 -3.94 13.63 5.80
N ASP A 156 -3.06 13.59 6.80
CA ASP A 156 -3.17 14.37 8.03
C ASP A 156 -1.99 15.32 8.23
N VAL A 157 -2.26 16.48 8.81
CA VAL A 157 -1.28 17.52 9.13
C VAL A 157 -0.78 17.33 10.57
N GLY A 158 -0.37 16.11 10.91
CA GLY A 158 0.26 15.78 12.19
C GLY A 158 -0.66 15.93 13.42
N TYR A 159 -0.92 14.82 14.10
CA TYR A 159 -1.56 14.87 15.42
C TYR A 159 -0.59 15.48 16.44
N GLN A 160 -1.06 16.45 17.24
CA GLN A 160 -0.31 16.99 18.38
C GLN A 160 -0.92 16.54 19.72
N GLU A 161 0.00 16.41 20.69
CA GLU A 161 -0.15 16.27 22.16
C GLU A 161 -0.25 14.84 22.73
N LEU A 162 0.33 14.48 23.90
CA LEU A 162 1.18 15.13 24.91
C LEU A 162 1.81 14.03 25.83
N ASP A 163 2.80 14.46 26.64
CA ASP A 163 3.37 13.88 27.89
C ASP A 163 4.56 12.89 27.86
N ASP A 164 5.42 13.07 28.88
CA ASP A 164 6.61 12.29 29.23
C ASP A 164 6.35 10.79 29.05
N ASN A 165 6.97 10.21 28.03
CA ASN A 165 6.81 8.80 27.72
C ASN A 165 8.04 8.02 28.22
N ASP A 166 8.07 7.75 29.54
CA ASP A 166 9.11 6.94 30.21
C ASP A 166 9.37 5.61 29.48
N MET A 167 8.32 5.04 28.88
CA MET A 167 8.41 3.83 28.07
C MET A 167 9.19 4.05 26.78
N PHE A 168 8.99 5.19 26.11
CA PHE A 168 9.76 5.52 24.92
C PHE A 168 11.23 5.74 25.26
N ASP A 169 11.56 6.44 26.35
CA ASP A 169 12.93 6.61 26.81
C ASP A 169 13.64 5.28 27.11
N LEU A 170 12.93 4.34 27.73
CA LEU A 170 13.45 2.99 27.94
C LEU A 170 13.76 2.27 26.61
N LEU A 171 12.92 2.46 25.58
CA LEU A 171 13.12 1.84 24.27
C LEU A 171 14.31 2.46 23.51
N LYS A 172 14.56 3.76 23.65
CA LYS A 172 15.76 4.44 23.11
C LYS A 172 17.04 3.78 23.64
N ILE A 173 17.06 3.47 24.94
CA ILE A 173 18.20 2.81 25.59
C ILE A 173 18.29 1.33 25.19
N LYS A 174 17.16 0.62 25.17
CA LYS A 174 17.13 -0.82 24.94
C LYS A 174 17.41 -1.21 23.47
N TYR A 175 16.98 -0.38 22.53
CA TYR A 175 17.07 -0.65 21.09
C TYR A 175 17.69 0.53 20.32
N PRO A 176 18.95 0.91 20.60
CA PRO A 176 19.55 2.15 20.10
C PRO A 176 19.59 2.20 18.57
N SER A 177 19.91 1.09 17.90
CA SER A 177 19.92 1.05 16.43
C SER A 177 18.53 1.18 15.81
N ALA A 178 17.50 0.60 16.43
CA ALA A 178 16.13 0.75 15.95
C ALA A 178 15.65 2.20 16.11
N TYR A 179 15.97 2.80 17.25
CA TYR A 179 15.65 4.20 17.50
C TYR A 179 16.40 5.15 16.55
N GLU A 180 17.68 4.92 16.27
CA GLU A 180 18.44 5.72 15.30
C GLU A 180 17.79 5.66 13.90
N THR A 181 17.33 4.48 13.47
CA THR A 181 16.57 4.35 12.22
C THR A 181 15.24 5.11 12.28
N THR A 182 14.51 5.04 13.41
CA THR A 182 13.31 5.85 13.61
C THR A 182 13.60 7.34 13.46
N VAL A 183 14.68 7.86 14.04
CA VAL A 183 15.08 9.27 13.91
C VAL A 183 15.37 9.64 12.45
N LYS A 184 16.00 8.76 11.68
CA LYS A 184 16.22 8.98 10.24
C LYS A 184 14.90 9.07 9.47
N ILE A 185 13.94 8.19 9.79
CA ILE A 185 12.59 8.23 9.18
C ILE A 185 11.89 9.54 9.55
N THR A 186 11.87 9.94 10.82
CA THR A 186 11.18 11.17 11.24
C THR A 186 11.80 12.41 10.62
N GLN A 187 13.13 12.47 10.54
CA GLN A 187 13.82 13.57 9.86
C GLN A 187 13.48 13.62 8.37
N TYR A 188 13.46 12.46 7.70
CA TYR A 188 13.07 12.37 6.30
C TYR A 188 11.64 12.88 6.06
N LEU A 189 10.69 12.46 6.89
CA LEU A 189 9.29 12.88 6.79
C LEU A 189 9.11 14.38 7.03
N LYS A 190 9.82 14.93 8.04
CA LYS A 190 9.83 16.36 8.31
C LYS A 190 10.38 17.17 7.13
N GLN A 191 11.44 16.70 6.48
CA GLN A 191 12.07 17.40 5.36
C GLN A 191 11.26 17.33 4.07
N THR A 192 10.64 16.19 3.79
CA THR A 192 10.03 15.94 2.48
C THR A 192 8.53 16.18 2.45
N ARG A 193 7.84 15.97 3.59
CA ARG A 193 6.38 16.08 3.70
C ARG A 193 5.93 17.12 4.75
N ASN A 194 6.87 17.80 5.41
CA ASN A 194 6.60 18.70 6.55
C ASN A 194 5.77 18.02 7.66
N TYR A 195 5.93 16.70 7.81
CA TYR A 195 5.20 15.90 8.79
C TYR A 195 6.01 15.78 10.08
N GLN A 196 5.38 16.08 11.22
CA GLN A 196 5.97 15.94 12.54
C GLN A 196 5.43 14.68 13.21
N THR A 197 6.26 13.63 13.25
CA THR A 197 5.92 12.36 13.91
C THR A 197 5.81 12.54 15.43
N SER A 198 4.80 11.94 16.04
CA SER A 198 4.62 11.94 17.50
C SER A 198 5.55 10.94 18.20
N ASP A 199 5.66 11.02 19.53
CA ASP A 199 6.44 10.05 20.31
C ASP A 199 5.83 8.65 20.27
N ASP A 200 4.50 8.53 20.22
CA ASP A 200 3.82 7.24 20.06
C ASP A 200 4.12 6.58 18.71
N GLU A 201 4.12 7.37 17.64
CA GLU A 201 4.47 6.87 16.31
C GLU A 201 5.95 6.48 16.23
N GLN A 202 6.84 7.26 16.84
CA GLN A 202 8.25 6.92 16.94
C GLN A 202 8.48 5.65 17.78
N MET A 203 7.78 5.52 18.91
CA MET A 203 7.81 4.34 19.76
C MET A 203 7.36 3.11 18.97
N TYR A 204 6.23 3.23 18.27
CA TYR A 204 5.70 2.19 17.40
C TYR A 204 6.75 1.75 16.36
N LEU A 205 7.33 2.70 15.60
CA LEU A 205 8.38 2.41 14.62
C LEU A 205 9.57 1.69 15.29
N THR A 206 10.06 2.21 16.42
CA THR A 206 11.20 1.65 17.15
C THR A 206 10.95 0.19 17.54
N ILE A 207 9.76 -0.14 18.03
CA ILE A 207 9.39 -1.51 18.43
C ILE A 207 9.43 -2.44 17.22
N HIS A 208 8.83 -2.06 16.09
CA HIS A 208 8.77 -2.93 14.91
C HIS A 208 10.15 -3.12 14.28
N LEU A 209 10.95 -2.05 14.18
CA LEU A 209 12.33 -2.09 13.71
C LEU A 209 13.21 -2.98 14.60
N SER A 210 13.04 -2.92 15.92
CA SER A 210 13.78 -3.78 16.85
C SER A 210 13.48 -5.26 16.64
N ARG A 211 12.22 -5.61 16.33
CA ARG A 211 11.79 -7.00 16.07
C ARG A 211 12.38 -7.53 14.77
N MET A 212 12.36 -6.72 13.70
CA MET A 212 12.97 -7.09 12.42
C MET A 212 14.49 -7.31 12.57
N LYS A 213 15.20 -6.43 13.29
CA LYS A 213 16.65 -6.58 13.50
C LYS A 213 17.01 -7.81 14.33
N ARG A 214 16.26 -8.11 15.39
CA ARG A 214 16.59 -9.23 16.29
C ARG A 214 16.62 -10.57 15.56
N LYS A 215 15.68 -10.83 14.64
CA LYS A 215 15.66 -12.09 13.87
C LYS A 215 16.93 -12.27 13.03
N VAL A 216 17.46 -11.20 12.44
CA VAL A 216 18.69 -11.28 11.63
C VAL A 216 19.89 -11.70 12.47
N ASN A 217 19.94 -11.32 13.74
CA ASN A 217 21.03 -11.69 14.65
C ASN A 217 20.88 -13.10 15.28
N GLU A 218 19.73 -13.74 15.12
CA GLU A 218 19.44 -15.10 15.63
C GLU A 218 19.67 -16.20 14.56
N ASN A 219 19.97 -15.80 13.32
CA ASN A 219 20.34 -16.67 12.20
C ASN A 219 21.84 -16.58 11.91
#